data_AF-A0A1J3DBP3-F1
#
_entry.id   AF-A0A1J3DBP3-F1
#
_cell.length_a   1.000
_cell.length_b   1.000
_cell.length_c   1.000
_cell.angle_alpha   90.00
_cell.angle_beta   90.00
_cell.angle_gamma   90.00
#
_symmetry.space_group_name_H-M   'P 1'
#
loop_
_entity.id
_entity.type
_entity.pdbx_description
1 polymer ?
#
loop_
_entity_poly.entity_id
_entity_poly.type
_entity_poly.pdbx_seq_one_letter_code
_entity_poly.pdbx_strand_id
1 'polypeptide(L)'
;KKKKKEMAFLSAMKLQGRPPPISSNLNKNSKPAGSDSVSFNASEPGSEQQPRKFSSKLNRWNRARALKSGVKLDRPIINGSDSTTGPRRPIVNLNPSDISTLDSDVSSSDGDTETDLTAAKSIYIVSDGTGWTAEHAVNAALGQFDYCLVDRGCPVNTYLFSGIEDGEKLMEIIKQAAREGAMVIYTLADTSMAEAAMRACKLWSIPSLDMLGPITDAISSHLGATPSGLSRGVTKSSLNEDYFKRIEAIEFTIKHDDGALPDNLEKADIVLVGVSRTGKTPLSTYLAQKGYKVSNVPIVNGVDLPKTLFEIDQRKVFGLMINPLVLQGIREARAKSLGLGSGFKTQYSELSSVKEELELAKRIFAENPTWPVIEVTERAIEETAAVVLRLYDERLSNRAMPRISKCY
;
A
#
# COMPACT_ATOMS: atom_id res chain seq x y z
N LYS A 1 -42.96 -29.56 -9.64
CA LYS A 1 -43.44 -28.56 -10.63
C LYS A 1 -42.37 -27.55 -11.10
N LYS A 2 -41.49 -26.98 -10.22
CA LYS A 2 -40.51 -25.92 -10.61
C LYS A 2 -39.60 -26.28 -11.82
N LYS A 3 -38.84 -27.39 -11.77
CA LYS A 3 -37.96 -27.88 -12.87
C LYS A 3 -38.65 -28.13 -14.23
N LYS A 4 -39.99 -28.16 -14.32
CA LYS A 4 -40.72 -28.34 -15.59
C LYS A 4 -41.03 -27.03 -16.34
N LYS A 5 -40.82 -25.86 -15.72
CA LYS A 5 -40.86 -24.55 -16.41
C LYS A 5 -39.51 -24.19 -17.06
N GLU A 6 -38.42 -24.61 -16.43
CA GLU A 6 -37.03 -24.31 -16.84
C GLU A 6 -36.69 -24.89 -18.22
N MET A 7 -36.99 -26.19 -18.42
CA MET A 7 -36.81 -26.89 -19.70
C MET A 7 -37.69 -26.34 -20.84
N ALA A 8 -38.81 -25.67 -20.53
CA ALA A 8 -39.67 -25.08 -21.54
C ALA A 8 -39.07 -23.79 -22.14
N PHE A 9 -38.28 -23.04 -21.37
CA PHE A 9 -37.70 -21.77 -21.79
C PHE A 9 -36.53 -21.97 -22.77
N LEU A 10 -35.63 -22.93 -22.49
CA LEU A 10 -34.51 -23.24 -23.39
C LEU A 10 -34.95 -23.84 -24.73
N SER A 11 -36.16 -24.41 -24.83
CA SER A 11 -36.69 -24.93 -26.11
C SER A 11 -37.20 -23.83 -27.04
N ALA A 12 -37.42 -22.61 -26.57
CA ALA A 12 -38.00 -21.52 -27.35
C ALA A 12 -36.97 -20.71 -28.16
N MET A 13 -35.72 -20.63 -27.71
CA MET A 13 -34.66 -19.81 -28.36
C MET A 13 -33.90 -20.53 -29.48
N LYS A 14 -34.44 -21.62 -30.05
CA LYS A 14 -33.72 -22.47 -31.03
C LYS A 14 -34.37 -22.54 -32.42
N LEU A 15 -35.38 -21.70 -32.69
CA LEU A 15 -36.06 -21.57 -33.98
C LEU A 15 -36.27 -20.08 -34.29
N GLN A 16 -36.15 -19.70 -35.57
CA GLN A 16 -35.94 -18.33 -36.11
C GLN A 16 -34.47 -17.82 -35.96
N GLY A 17 -33.81 -17.27 -36.99
CA GLY A 17 -34.13 -17.17 -38.42
C GLY A 17 -33.04 -16.43 -39.24
N ARG A 18 -32.74 -16.89 -40.47
CA ARG A 18 -31.96 -16.22 -41.56
C ARG A 18 -32.90 -16.04 -42.78
N PRO A 19 -32.56 -15.28 -43.86
CA PRO A 19 -31.46 -14.34 -44.14
C PRO A 19 -32.05 -12.89 -44.14
N PRO A 20 -31.92 -11.91 -45.09
CA PRO A 20 -31.09 -11.66 -46.29
C PRO A 20 -30.18 -10.39 -46.22
N PRO A 21 -29.40 -10.03 -47.27
CA PRO A 21 -28.49 -8.85 -47.30
C PRO A 21 -28.84 -7.77 -48.35
N ILE A 22 -28.19 -6.60 -48.28
CA ILE A 22 -28.14 -5.55 -49.32
C ILE A 22 -26.69 -5.01 -49.46
N SER A 23 -26.31 -4.53 -50.66
CA SER A 23 -24.95 -4.10 -51.00
C SER A 23 -24.87 -2.80 -51.82
N SER A 24 -23.79 -2.04 -51.62
CA SER A 24 -23.21 -1.03 -52.54
C SER A 24 -21.80 -0.68 -52.01
N ASN A 25 -20.67 -0.74 -52.73
CA ASN A 25 -20.22 -0.32 -54.08
C ASN A 25 -19.94 1.19 -54.28
N LEU A 26 -18.63 1.53 -54.22
CA LEU A 26 -17.93 2.57 -55.00
C LEU A 26 -18.26 4.05 -54.63
N ASN A 27 -17.42 5.08 -54.88
CA ASN A 27 -16.23 5.18 -55.75
C ASN A 27 -15.25 6.33 -55.37
N LYS A 28 -13.98 6.23 -55.81
CA LYS A 28 -13.01 7.29 -56.21
C LYS A 28 -12.63 8.51 -55.31
N ASN A 29 -11.32 8.54 -55.00
CA ASN A 29 -10.31 9.58 -55.28
C ASN A 29 -10.64 11.09 -55.24
N SER A 30 -9.82 11.87 -54.53
CA SER A 30 -8.88 12.84 -55.16
C SER A 30 -7.81 13.42 -54.21
N LYS A 31 -6.62 13.71 -54.77
CA LYS A 31 -5.57 14.64 -54.31
C LYS A 31 -5.15 15.49 -55.52
N PRO A 32 -4.78 16.75 -55.35
CA PRO A 32 -3.36 17.19 -55.49
C PRO A 32 -2.84 17.82 -54.18
N ALA A 33 -1.55 18.03 -53.88
CA ALA A 33 -0.26 18.14 -54.60
C ALA A 33 0.23 19.58 -54.90
N GLY A 34 1.55 19.80 -54.76
CA GLY A 34 2.24 21.11 -54.60
C GLY A 34 2.67 21.28 -53.12
N SER A 35 3.94 21.08 -52.71
CA SER A 35 5.20 21.81 -53.04
C SER A 35 5.30 23.16 -52.28
N ASP A 36 6.47 23.63 -51.83
CA ASP A 36 7.83 23.45 -52.36
C ASP A 36 8.88 22.88 -51.38
N SER A 37 10.11 22.71 -51.88
CA SER A 37 11.26 22.08 -51.23
C SER A 37 12.53 22.92 -51.31
N VAL A 38 13.40 22.82 -50.29
CA VAL A 38 14.84 23.15 -50.35
C VAL A 38 15.60 22.09 -49.54
N SER A 39 16.76 21.63 -50.02
CA SER A 39 17.51 20.50 -49.43
C SER A 39 19.03 20.63 -49.58
N PHE A 40 19.78 19.75 -48.89
CA PHE A 40 21.26 19.65 -48.79
C PHE A 40 21.89 20.78 -47.94
N ASN A 41 23.03 20.64 -47.25
CA ASN A 41 24.02 19.56 -47.00
C ASN A 41 24.76 19.91 -45.65
N ALA A 42 25.64 19.12 -45.02
CA ALA A 42 25.90 17.68 -44.87
C ALA A 42 27.16 17.51 -43.97
N SER A 43 27.32 16.36 -43.28
CA SER A 43 28.58 15.85 -42.68
C SER A 43 29.24 16.59 -41.49
N GLU A 44 28.95 16.13 -40.26
CA GLU A 44 29.84 15.53 -39.22
C GLU A 44 31.37 15.86 -39.09
N PRO A 45 32.05 15.56 -37.94
CA PRO A 45 31.61 14.76 -36.78
C PRO A 45 31.89 15.32 -35.36
N GLY A 46 31.28 14.67 -34.35
CA GLY A 46 32.03 14.17 -33.18
C GLY A 46 32.18 15.03 -31.91
N SER A 47 31.31 14.83 -30.92
CA SER A 47 31.72 14.87 -29.50
C SER A 47 30.81 13.98 -28.62
N GLU A 48 31.34 12.87 -28.12
CA GLU A 48 30.62 11.98 -27.20
C GLU A 48 30.58 12.60 -25.78
N GLN A 49 29.38 12.91 -25.28
CA GLN A 49 29.22 13.28 -23.88
C GLN A 49 29.16 12.03 -23.01
N GLN A 50 30.20 11.80 -22.20
CA GLN A 50 30.22 10.69 -21.24
C GLN A 50 29.00 10.70 -20.31
N PRO A 51 28.40 9.54 -19.99
CA PRO A 51 27.29 9.47 -19.06
C PRO A 51 27.73 9.93 -17.66
N ARG A 52 27.14 11.03 -17.19
CA ARG A 52 27.45 11.60 -15.86
C ARG A 52 27.20 10.54 -14.78
N LYS A 53 28.24 10.16 -14.05
CA LYS A 53 28.18 9.20 -12.94
C LYS A 53 27.35 9.77 -11.78
N PHE A 54 26.04 9.59 -11.82
CA PHE A 54 25.16 9.84 -10.66
C PHE A 54 25.64 9.02 -9.45
N SER A 55 25.55 9.61 -8.25
CA SER A 55 26.04 8.95 -7.04
C SER A 55 25.31 7.63 -6.78
N SER A 56 26.02 6.66 -6.19
CA SER A 56 25.46 5.34 -5.84
C SER A 56 24.19 5.47 -4.99
N LYS A 57 24.15 6.44 -4.07
CA LYS A 57 22.98 6.82 -3.28
C LYS A 57 21.80 7.26 -4.16
N LEU A 58 22.01 8.20 -5.09
CA LEU A 58 20.94 8.71 -5.96
C LEU A 58 20.38 7.63 -6.88
N ASN A 59 21.24 6.74 -7.41
CA ASN A 59 20.81 5.59 -8.19
C ASN A 59 19.95 4.61 -7.37
N ARG A 60 20.27 4.43 -6.07
CA ARG A 60 19.45 3.65 -5.13
C ARG A 60 18.06 4.28 -4.90
N TRP A 61 18.00 5.59 -4.67
CA TRP A 61 16.74 6.34 -4.56
C TRP A 61 15.90 6.29 -5.85
N ASN A 62 16.53 6.19 -7.02
CA ASN A 62 15.81 6.01 -8.28
C ASN A 62 15.25 4.58 -8.41
N ARG A 63 16.02 3.54 -8.03
CA ARG A 63 15.53 2.15 -8.01
C ARG A 63 14.35 1.94 -7.06
N ALA A 64 14.45 2.43 -5.81
CA ALA A 64 13.39 2.27 -4.83
C ALA A 64 12.09 2.95 -5.25
N ARG A 65 12.16 4.12 -5.89
CA ARG A 65 10.99 4.80 -6.47
C ARG A 65 10.39 4.02 -7.65
N ALA A 66 11.22 3.54 -8.59
CA ALA A 66 10.77 2.74 -9.72
C ALA A 66 10.07 1.42 -9.30
N LEU A 67 10.55 0.81 -8.21
CA LEU A 67 9.95 -0.42 -7.66
C LEU A 67 8.65 -0.15 -6.88
N LYS A 68 8.50 1.04 -6.25
CA LYS A 68 7.20 1.49 -5.72
C LYS A 68 6.19 1.79 -6.84
N SER A 69 6.63 2.36 -7.98
CA SER A 69 5.78 2.63 -9.15
C SER A 69 5.64 1.43 -10.12
N GLY A 70 5.82 0.20 -9.64
CA GLY A 70 5.59 -1.04 -10.42
C GLY A 70 6.44 -1.23 -11.69
N VAL A 71 7.46 -0.42 -11.94
CA VAL A 71 8.26 -0.46 -13.16
C VAL A 71 9.25 -1.63 -13.10
N LYS A 72 9.21 -2.49 -14.12
CA LYS A 72 10.25 -3.51 -14.31
C LYS A 72 11.59 -2.84 -14.62
N LEU A 73 12.56 -3.01 -13.73
CA LEU A 73 13.96 -2.71 -13.98
C LEU A 73 14.60 -3.89 -14.70
N ASP A 74 14.91 -3.74 -15.99
CA ASP A 74 15.69 -4.73 -16.71
C ASP A 74 17.12 -4.81 -16.13
N ARG A 75 17.59 -6.04 -15.87
CA ARG A 75 19.00 -6.25 -15.51
C ARG A 75 19.86 -6.08 -16.76
N PRO A 76 20.95 -5.31 -16.72
CA PRO A 76 21.91 -5.29 -17.81
C PRO A 76 22.55 -6.68 -17.96
N ILE A 77 22.44 -7.26 -19.15
CA ILE A 77 23.08 -8.54 -19.48
C ILE A 77 24.56 -8.28 -19.70
N ILE A 78 25.41 -8.79 -18.81
CA ILE A 78 26.87 -8.78 -19.00
C ILE A 78 27.21 -9.98 -19.91
N ASN A 79 27.20 -9.74 -21.22
CA ASN A 79 27.82 -10.63 -22.19
C ASN A 79 29.32 -10.30 -22.24
N GLY A 80 30.14 -11.23 -21.77
CA GLY A 80 31.61 -11.15 -21.81
C GLY A 80 32.18 -12.56 -21.87
N SER A 81 32.48 -13.04 -23.08
CA SER A 81 33.09 -14.34 -23.30
C SER A 81 34.60 -14.28 -23.10
N ASP A 82 35.16 -15.24 -22.37
CA ASP A 82 36.44 -15.82 -22.79
C ASP A 82 36.53 -17.30 -22.35
N SER A 83 37.42 -18.06 -22.99
CA SER A 83 37.44 -19.52 -22.90
C SER A 83 38.85 -20.11 -22.77
N THR A 84 39.18 -20.65 -21.59
CA THR A 84 40.40 -21.45 -21.35
C THR A 84 40.11 -22.72 -20.56
N THR A 85 40.81 -23.81 -20.90
CA THR A 85 40.40 -25.19 -20.64
C THR A 85 41.08 -25.90 -19.46
N GLY A 86 40.29 -26.23 -18.42
CA GLY A 86 40.48 -27.38 -17.52
C GLY A 86 41.72 -27.40 -16.59
N PRO A 87 41.98 -28.53 -15.89
CA PRO A 87 41.13 -29.70 -15.68
C PRO A 87 40.79 -29.97 -14.18
N ARG A 88 39.65 -30.62 -13.90
CA ARG A 88 39.35 -31.17 -12.56
C ARG A 88 40.14 -32.47 -12.30
N ARG A 89 40.62 -32.66 -11.05
CA ARG A 89 41.02 -33.96 -10.49
C ARG A 89 40.46 -34.13 -9.05
N PRO A 90 40.40 -35.35 -8.50
CA PRO A 90 39.17 -35.81 -7.83
C PRO A 90 39.17 -35.77 -6.30
N ILE A 91 37.97 -36.02 -5.76
CA ILE A 91 37.68 -36.37 -4.37
C ILE A 91 38.48 -37.62 -3.96
N VAL A 92 39.02 -37.61 -2.75
CA VAL A 92 39.53 -38.80 -2.05
C VAL A 92 38.88 -38.85 -0.66
N ASN A 93 38.15 -39.93 -0.37
CA ASN A 93 37.70 -40.24 0.98
C ASN A 93 38.81 -41.03 1.70
N LEU A 94 39.14 -40.64 2.94
CA LEU A 94 39.77 -41.51 3.93
C LEU A 94 39.07 -41.30 5.29
N ASN A 95 39.08 -42.35 6.11
CA ASN A 95 38.20 -42.46 7.28
C ASN A 95 38.78 -41.83 8.57
N PRO A 96 37.93 -41.52 9.57
CA PRO A 96 38.36 -40.89 10.81
C PRO A 96 38.88 -41.90 11.85
N SER A 97 40.15 -41.77 12.21
CA SER A 97 40.70 -42.29 13.46
C SER A 97 42.02 -41.59 13.79
N ASP A 98 41.99 -40.69 14.76
CA ASP A 98 42.89 -40.72 15.94
C ASP A 98 42.48 -39.62 16.94
N ILE A 99 42.83 -39.83 18.21
CA ILE A 99 42.31 -39.05 19.35
C ILE A 99 43.44 -38.41 20.15
N SER A 100 43.22 -37.15 20.53
CA SER A 100 43.93 -36.36 21.55
C SER A 100 45.44 -36.14 21.39
N THR A 101 45.80 -34.86 21.36
CA THR A 101 46.58 -34.27 22.46
C THR A 101 46.20 -32.79 22.59
N LEU A 102 46.41 -32.20 23.77
CA LEU A 102 46.37 -30.75 23.92
C LEU A 102 47.76 -30.19 23.63
N ASP A 103 47.82 -29.02 23.04
CA ASP A 103 48.87 -28.04 23.34
C ASP A 103 48.26 -26.64 23.28
N SER A 104 48.86 -25.71 24.02
CA SER A 104 48.44 -24.32 24.13
C SER A 104 49.62 -23.43 23.83
N ASP A 105 49.49 -22.47 22.90
CA ASP A 105 50.19 -21.20 23.08
C ASP A 105 49.61 -19.98 22.33
N VAL A 106 49.53 -18.91 23.13
CA VAL A 106 49.69 -17.47 22.86
C VAL A 106 49.76 -16.97 21.40
N SER A 107 48.70 -16.27 21.00
CA SER A 107 48.60 -15.13 20.06
C SER A 107 49.42 -15.10 18.75
N SER A 108 48.70 -15.07 17.64
CA SER A 108 48.97 -14.12 16.55
C SER A 108 47.80 -13.15 16.41
N SER A 109 48.09 -11.85 16.45
CA SER A 109 47.16 -10.83 15.98
C SER A 109 47.36 -10.70 14.47
N ASP A 110 46.39 -11.15 13.69
CA ASP A 110 45.90 -10.48 12.49
C ASP A 110 44.61 -11.18 12.04
N GLY A 111 43.54 -10.40 11.92
CA GLY A 111 42.19 -10.92 11.72
C GLY A 111 41.24 -9.76 11.42
N ASP A 112 41.22 -9.36 10.15
CA ASP A 112 40.36 -8.28 9.66
C ASP A 112 38.91 -8.50 10.09
N THR A 113 38.34 -7.51 10.77
CA THR A 113 36.93 -7.53 11.12
C THR A 113 36.10 -7.14 9.90
N GLU A 114 36.03 -8.05 8.93
CA GLU A 114 34.87 -8.16 8.04
C GLU A 114 33.63 -8.42 8.92
N THR A 115 33.07 -7.35 9.47
CA THR A 115 31.75 -7.38 10.10
C THR A 115 30.77 -7.99 9.12
N ASP A 116 29.96 -8.96 9.57
CA ASP A 116 28.97 -9.62 8.73
C ASP A 116 27.96 -8.59 8.18
N LEU A 117 28.23 -8.13 6.96
CA LEU A 117 27.43 -7.15 6.23
C LEU A 117 26.10 -7.73 5.70
N THR A 118 25.78 -8.98 6.05
CA THR A 118 24.57 -9.70 5.60
C THR A 118 23.60 -10.04 6.72
N ALA A 119 24.04 -10.03 7.98
CA ALA A 119 23.18 -10.24 9.15
C ALA A 119 22.07 -9.19 9.25
N ALA A 120 20.82 -9.64 9.42
CA ALA A 120 19.67 -8.76 9.58
C ALA A 120 19.66 -8.12 10.98
N LYS A 121 19.48 -6.80 11.04
CA LYS A 121 19.42 -6.06 12.31
C LYS A 121 18.04 -6.18 12.95
N SER A 122 18.00 -6.52 14.23
CA SER A 122 16.76 -6.67 14.98
C SER A 122 16.30 -5.35 15.61
N ILE A 123 14.99 -5.08 15.53
CA ILE A 123 14.28 -4.05 16.29
C ILE A 123 13.21 -4.75 17.13
N TYR A 124 13.37 -4.68 18.44
CA TYR A 124 12.40 -5.16 19.42
C TYR A 124 11.42 -4.02 19.73
N ILE A 125 10.13 -4.32 19.66
CA ILE A 125 9.03 -3.38 19.87
C ILE A 125 8.25 -3.88 21.09
N VAL A 126 8.33 -3.17 22.22
CA VAL A 126 7.87 -3.66 23.53
C VAL A 126 6.74 -2.78 24.07
N SER A 127 5.62 -3.37 24.49
CA SER A 127 4.48 -2.60 25.01
C SER A 127 3.72 -3.31 26.12
N ASP A 128 3.29 -2.53 27.11
CA ASP A 128 2.33 -2.93 28.13
C ASP A 128 0.94 -3.24 27.53
N GLY A 129 0.54 -2.45 26.53
CA GLY A 129 -0.64 -2.67 25.70
C GLY A 129 -0.35 -3.52 24.46
N THR A 130 -0.93 -3.12 23.33
CA THR A 130 -0.86 -3.87 22.06
C THR A 130 0.42 -3.66 21.26
N GLY A 131 1.14 -2.55 21.48
CA GLY A 131 2.33 -2.17 20.72
C GLY A 131 2.09 -1.64 19.30
N TRP A 132 0.86 -1.66 18.77
CA TRP A 132 0.53 -1.15 17.43
C TRP A 132 0.96 0.30 17.19
N THR A 133 0.91 1.16 18.21
CA THR A 133 1.39 2.56 18.11
C THR A 133 2.88 2.63 17.78
N ALA A 134 3.69 1.78 18.41
CA ALA A 134 5.13 1.72 18.18
C ALA A 134 5.46 1.05 16.86
N GLU A 135 4.77 -0.03 16.51
CA GLU A 135 4.90 -0.74 15.24
C GLU A 135 4.59 0.17 14.03
N HIS A 136 3.50 0.95 14.08
CA HIS A 136 3.18 1.92 13.02
C HIS A 136 4.25 3.01 12.87
N ALA A 137 4.77 3.54 13.98
CA ALA A 137 5.80 4.57 13.96
C ALA A 137 7.17 4.04 13.50
N VAL A 138 7.53 2.80 13.86
CA VAL A 138 8.71 2.10 13.34
C VAL A 138 8.59 1.88 11.84
N ASN A 139 7.43 1.41 11.35
CA ASN A 139 7.19 1.25 9.91
C ASN A 139 7.29 2.59 9.15
N ALA A 140 6.75 3.67 9.70
CA ALA A 140 6.84 5.02 9.12
C ALA A 140 8.30 5.54 9.08
N ALA A 141 9.09 5.26 10.12
CA ALA A 141 10.52 5.59 10.16
C ALA A 141 11.33 4.74 9.16
N LEU A 142 11.06 3.44 9.06
CA LEU A 142 11.72 2.52 8.14
C LEU A 142 11.51 2.91 6.66
N GLY A 143 10.39 3.56 6.32
CA GLY A 143 10.15 4.12 5.00
C GLY A 143 11.18 5.16 4.53
N GLN A 144 11.91 5.81 5.45
CA GLN A 144 13.04 6.69 5.10
C GLN A 144 14.27 5.92 4.57
N PHE A 145 14.30 4.59 4.76
CA PHE A 145 15.40 3.70 4.42
C PHE A 145 15.08 2.75 3.26
N ASP A 146 13.94 2.94 2.57
CA ASP A 146 13.52 2.21 1.35
C ASP A 146 14.69 1.93 0.39
N TYR A 147 15.48 2.97 0.12
CA TYR A 147 16.64 2.93 -0.79
C TYR A 147 17.66 1.84 -0.43
N CYS A 148 17.76 1.46 0.85
CA CYS A 148 18.68 0.46 1.36
C CYS A 148 17.99 -0.89 1.64
N LEU A 149 16.75 -0.85 2.14
CA LEU A 149 15.92 -2.04 2.43
C LEU A 149 15.60 -2.84 1.16
N VAL A 150 15.20 -2.16 0.07
CA VAL A 150 14.75 -2.80 -1.19
C VAL A 150 15.87 -3.58 -1.88
N ASP A 151 17.10 -3.06 -1.85
CA ASP A 151 18.30 -3.75 -2.35
C ASP A 151 18.85 -4.80 -1.35
N ARG A 152 18.18 -5.05 -0.20
CA ARG A 152 18.68 -5.83 0.96
C ARG A 152 20.05 -5.41 1.48
N GLY A 153 20.44 -4.15 1.33
CA GLY A 153 21.74 -3.63 1.78
C GLY A 153 21.81 -3.26 3.27
N CYS A 154 20.69 -3.37 3.98
CA CYS A 154 20.57 -3.28 5.43
C CYS A 154 19.28 -3.98 5.84
N PRO A 155 19.23 -5.33 5.84
CA PRO A 155 18.02 -6.05 6.21
C PRO A 155 17.67 -5.78 7.67
N VAL A 156 16.37 -5.60 7.96
CA VAL A 156 15.85 -5.31 9.30
C VAL A 156 14.69 -6.25 9.61
N ASN A 157 14.70 -6.82 10.81
CA ASN A 157 13.61 -7.64 11.36
C ASN A 157 12.96 -6.90 12.53
N THR A 158 11.63 -6.88 12.60
CA THR A 158 10.86 -6.30 13.72
C THR A 158 10.20 -7.41 14.54
N TYR A 159 10.34 -7.35 15.87
CA TYR A 159 9.79 -8.33 16.81
C TYR A 159 8.86 -7.64 17.82
N LEU A 160 7.58 -7.99 17.83
CA LEU A 160 6.56 -7.33 18.64
C LEU A 160 6.26 -8.12 19.92
N PHE A 161 6.44 -7.46 21.06
CA PHE A 161 6.18 -7.97 22.41
C PHE A 161 5.06 -7.15 23.06
N SER A 162 3.82 -7.62 22.93
CA SER A 162 2.62 -7.02 23.53
C SER A 162 2.32 -7.60 24.92
N GLY A 163 1.58 -6.87 25.76
CA GLY A 163 1.16 -7.36 27.08
C GLY A 163 2.34 -7.55 28.04
N ILE A 164 3.24 -6.58 28.10
CA ILE A 164 4.42 -6.57 28.98
C ILE A 164 4.15 -5.68 30.20
N GLU A 165 3.29 -6.19 31.08
CA GLU A 165 2.90 -5.53 32.34
C GLU A 165 3.74 -6.00 33.55
N ASP A 166 4.68 -6.92 33.33
CA ASP A 166 5.58 -7.50 34.34
C ASP A 166 7.05 -7.13 34.09
N GLY A 167 7.74 -6.76 35.17
CA GLY A 167 9.14 -6.38 35.18
C GLY A 167 10.12 -7.54 34.97
N GLU A 168 9.80 -8.77 35.40
CA GLU A 168 10.69 -9.91 35.17
C GLU A 168 10.76 -10.25 33.67
N LYS A 169 9.59 -10.40 33.03
CA LYS A 169 9.42 -10.58 31.59
C LYS A 169 10.03 -9.43 30.78
N LEU A 170 9.89 -8.19 31.22
CA LEU A 170 10.57 -7.03 30.60
C LEU A 170 12.10 -7.19 30.65
N MET A 171 12.66 -7.60 31.79
CA MET A 171 14.10 -7.86 31.92
C MET A 171 14.57 -9.06 31.08
N GLU A 172 13.74 -10.10 30.88
CA GLU A 172 14.06 -11.20 29.96
C GLU A 172 14.15 -10.74 28.51
N ILE A 173 13.17 -9.95 28.04
CA ILE A 173 13.14 -9.40 26.69
C ILE A 173 14.37 -8.51 26.43
N ILE A 174 14.75 -7.67 27.40
CA ILE A 174 15.94 -6.82 27.29
C ILE A 174 17.25 -7.63 27.32
N LYS A 175 17.35 -8.69 28.15
CA LYS A 175 18.50 -9.62 28.11
C LYS A 175 18.59 -10.36 26.77
N GLN A 176 17.48 -10.67 26.13
CA GLN A 176 17.49 -11.30 24.80
C GLN A 176 17.88 -10.30 23.71
N ALA A 177 17.37 -9.06 23.76
CA ALA A 177 17.78 -7.98 22.87
C ALA A 177 19.30 -7.71 22.95
N ALA A 178 19.90 -7.79 24.14
CA ALA A 178 21.34 -7.69 24.33
C ALA A 178 22.12 -8.77 23.54
N ARG A 179 21.67 -10.04 23.61
CA ARG A 179 22.30 -11.18 22.93
C ARG A 179 22.19 -11.08 21.40
N GLU A 180 21.11 -10.52 20.90
CA GLU A 180 20.83 -10.37 19.46
C GLU A 180 21.32 -9.03 18.88
N GLY A 181 21.91 -8.15 19.70
CA GLY A 181 22.31 -6.80 19.27
C GLY A 181 21.12 -5.92 18.82
N ALA A 182 19.92 -6.20 19.32
CA ALA A 182 18.68 -5.59 18.87
C ALA A 182 18.43 -4.22 19.50
N MET A 183 17.96 -3.25 18.71
CA MET A 183 17.44 -1.97 19.25
C MET A 183 16.10 -2.21 19.95
N VAL A 184 15.87 -1.58 21.12
CA VAL A 184 14.61 -1.72 21.89
C VAL A 184 13.80 -0.42 21.86
N ILE A 185 12.70 -0.41 21.12
CA ILE A 185 11.73 0.69 21.07
C ILE A 185 10.52 0.28 21.92
N TYR A 186 10.10 1.12 22.87
CA TYR A 186 9.06 0.75 23.82
C TYR A 186 8.00 1.82 24.07
N THR A 187 6.84 1.34 24.52
CA THR A 187 5.73 2.15 25.04
C THR A 187 5.20 1.49 26.31
N LEU A 188 5.55 2.08 27.45
CA LEU A 188 5.19 1.62 28.78
C LEU A 188 4.55 2.80 29.52
N ALA A 189 3.31 2.67 29.97
CA ALA A 189 2.60 3.74 30.66
C ALA A 189 3.03 3.89 32.13
N ASP A 190 3.43 2.78 32.77
CA ASP A 190 4.02 2.81 34.11
C ASP A 190 5.45 3.37 34.05
N THR A 191 5.70 4.42 34.83
CA THR A 191 6.98 5.14 34.83
C THR A 191 8.11 4.32 35.44
N SER A 192 7.84 3.44 36.41
CA SER A 192 8.86 2.59 37.02
C SER A 192 9.37 1.53 36.03
N MET A 193 8.46 0.98 35.21
CA MET A 193 8.75 0.07 34.09
C MET A 193 9.51 0.79 32.97
N ALA A 194 9.10 2.00 32.59
CA ALA A 194 9.80 2.81 31.59
C ALA A 194 11.24 3.17 32.03
N GLU A 195 11.44 3.55 33.29
CA GLU A 195 12.77 3.77 33.86
C GLU A 195 13.58 2.47 33.99
N ALA A 196 12.94 1.34 34.36
CA ALA A 196 13.61 0.05 34.44
C ALA A 196 14.12 -0.41 33.07
N ALA A 197 13.31 -0.23 32.02
CA ALA A 197 13.71 -0.45 30.64
C ALA A 197 14.91 0.42 30.25
N MET A 198 14.84 1.73 30.48
CA MET A 198 15.94 2.67 30.20
C MET A 198 17.23 2.28 30.95
N ARG A 199 17.15 2.00 32.25
CA ARG A 199 18.29 1.61 33.09
C ARG A 199 18.92 0.30 32.61
N ALA A 200 18.10 -0.71 32.29
CA ALA A 200 18.59 -1.99 31.80
C ALA A 200 19.22 -1.88 30.42
N CYS A 201 18.56 -1.23 29.45
CA CYS A 201 19.13 -1.02 28.11
C CYS A 201 20.46 -0.26 28.18
N LYS A 202 20.56 0.78 29.02
CA LYS A 202 21.82 1.50 29.26
C LYS A 202 22.92 0.62 29.86
N LEU A 203 22.59 -0.26 30.82
CA LEU A 203 23.54 -1.20 31.42
C LEU A 203 24.08 -2.21 30.41
N TRP A 204 23.21 -2.76 29.56
CA TRP A 204 23.57 -3.72 28.50
C TRP A 204 24.08 -3.05 27.21
N SER A 205 24.30 -1.72 27.20
CA SER A 205 24.72 -0.93 26.03
C SER A 205 23.81 -1.05 24.80
N ILE A 206 22.52 -1.32 25.01
CA ILE A 206 21.50 -1.48 23.98
C ILE A 206 20.98 -0.10 23.54
N PRO A 207 20.91 0.21 22.23
CA PRO A 207 20.19 1.37 21.72
C PRO A 207 18.69 1.26 22.04
N SER A 208 18.15 2.19 22.82
CA SER A 208 16.74 2.16 23.24
C SER A 208 16.03 3.50 23.16
N LEU A 209 14.71 3.47 22.95
CA LEU A 209 13.84 4.65 22.85
C LEU A 209 12.49 4.41 23.52
N ASP A 210 12.14 5.22 24.52
CA ASP A 210 10.75 5.46 24.88
C ASP A 210 10.11 6.34 23.79
N MET A 211 9.06 5.84 23.16
CA MET A 211 8.36 6.56 22.11
C MET A 211 7.24 7.48 22.61
N LEU A 212 6.65 7.19 23.77
CA LEU A 212 5.45 7.90 24.24
C LEU A 212 5.68 8.76 25.48
N GLY A 213 6.73 8.53 26.29
CA GLY A 213 7.10 9.40 27.41
C GLY A 213 7.16 10.88 27.03
N PRO A 214 8.02 11.28 26.07
CA PRO A 214 8.16 12.69 25.67
C PRO A 214 6.88 13.34 25.12
N ILE A 215 5.99 12.55 24.50
CA ILE A 215 4.69 13.01 24.00
C ILE A 215 3.70 13.16 25.17
N THR A 216 3.74 12.24 26.12
CA THR A 216 2.90 12.22 27.32
C THR A 216 3.26 13.36 28.26
N ASP A 217 4.56 13.66 28.42
CA ASP A 217 5.07 14.80 29.21
C ASP A 217 4.65 16.14 28.58
N ALA A 218 4.74 16.27 27.25
CA ALA A 218 4.30 17.46 26.55
C ALA A 218 2.78 17.70 26.69
N ILE A 219 1.97 16.64 26.62
CA ILE A 219 0.52 16.71 26.84
C ILE A 219 0.19 17.02 28.31
N SER A 220 0.86 16.37 29.26
CA SER A 220 0.77 16.62 30.70
C SER A 220 1.02 18.10 31.03
N SER A 221 2.13 18.65 30.52
CA SER A 221 2.49 20.06 30.68
C SER A 221 1.48 21.00 30.03
N HIS A 222 0.94 20.66 28.85
CA HIS A 222 -0.06 21.48 28.16
C HIS A 222 -1.44 21.49 28.84
N LEU A 223 -1.85 20.35 29.42
CA LEU A 223 -3.14 20.22 30.11
C LEU A 223 -3.08 20.61 31.60
N GLY A 224 -1.88 20.72 32.18
CA GLY A 224 -1.70 20.93 33.62
C GLY A 224 -2.12 19.72 34.47
N ALA A 225 -2.09 18.52 33.89
CA ALA A 225 -2.66 17.30 34.48
C ALA A 225 -1.69 16.12 34.40
N THR A 226 -1.45 15.45 35.54
CA THR A 226 -0.54 14.30 35.63
C THR A 226 -1.06 13.09 34.86
N PRO A 227 -0.20 12.35 34.12
CA PRO A 227 -0.56 11.07 33.53
C PRO A 227 -1.02 10.05 34.58
N SER A 228 -1.87 9.10 34.19
CA SER A 228 -2.42 8.09 35.12
C SER A 228 -1.41 7.00 35.52
N GLY A 229 -0.33 6.81 34.78
CA GLY A 229 0.61 5.69 34.96
C GLY A 229 0.06 4.31 34.60
N LEU A 230 -1.20 4.20 34.19
CA LEU A 230 -1.88 2.92 33.97
C LEU A 230 -1.80 2.47 32.50
N SER A 231 -1.51 1.19 32.28
CA SER A 231 -1.60 0.58 30.95
C SER A 231 -3.02 0.73 30.38
N ARG A 232 -3.11 0.78 29.04
CA ARG A 232 -4.41 0.78 28.35
C ARG A 232 -5.18 -0.55 28.49
N GLY A 233 -4.53 -1.62 28.97
CA GLY A 233 -5.17 -2.90 29.29
C GLY A 233 -5.87 -2.86 30.66
N VAL A 234 -5.21 -2.27 31.67
CA VAL A 234 -5.76 -2.10 33.02
C VAL A 234 -6.95 -1.15 33.03
N THR A 235 -6.90 -0.06 32.25
CA THR A 235 -8.07 0.79 32.04
C THR A 235 -9.13 0.06 31.22
N LYS A 236 -10.10 -0.56 31.90
CA LYS A 236 -11.41 -0.94 31.31
C LYS A 236 -12.13 0.31 30.81
N SER A 237 -11.69 0.78 29.65
CA SER A 237 -12.29 1.90 28.95
C SER A 237 -13.74 1.55 28.70
N SER A 238 -14.66 2.39 29.17
CA SER A 238 -16.03 2.38 28.69
C SER A 238 -16.00 2.34 27.17
N LEU A 239 -16.87 1.55 26.55
CA LEU A 239 -17.04 1.60 25.11
C LEU A 239 -17.68 2.94 24.77
N ASN A 240 -16.83 3.95 24.56
CA ASN A 240 -17.28 5.33 24.36
C ASN A 240 -18.17 5.43 23.11
N GLU A 241 -18.95 6.51 23.01
CA GLU A 241 -19.81 6.79 21.85
C GLU A 241 -19.03 6.71 20.51
N ASP A 242 -17.79 7.19 20.52
CA ASP A 242 -16.74 7.01 19.50
C ASP A 242 -16.54 5.58 18.97
N TYR A 243 -16.69 4.57 19.83
CA TYR A 243 -16.57 3.16 19.47
C TYR A 243 -17.86 2.67 18.81
N PHE A 244 -19.01 2.94 19.43
CA PHE A 244 -20.31 2.56 18.86
C PHE A 244 -20.58 3.24 17.51
N LYS A 245 -20.21 4.52 17.35
CA LYS A 245 -20.25 5.23 16.06
C LYS A 245 -19.38 4.55 14.99
N ARG A 246 -18.22 4.00 15.35
CA ARG A 246 -17.37 3.23 14.43
C ARG A 246 -17.98 1.87 14.06
N ILE A 247 -18.61 1.17 15.01
CA ILE A 247 -19.36 -0.05 14.70
C ILE A 247 -20.53 0.25 13.75
N GLU A 248 -21.32 1.30 14.03
CA GLU A 248 -22.44 1.71 13.16
C GLU A 248 -21.96 2.13 11.75
N ALA A 249 -20.84 2.85 11.66
CA ALA A 249 -20.22 3.23 10.39
C ALA A 249 -19.75 2.00 9.56
N ILE A 250 -19.15 1.01 10.22
CA ILE A 250 -18.72 -0.25 9.59
C ILE A 250 -19.93 -1.06 9.14
N GLU A 251 -20.93 -1.24 10.01
CA GLU A 251 -22.18 -1.93 9.66
C GLU A 251 -22.92 -1.28 8.51
N PHE A 252 -23.02 0.06 8.51
CA PHE A 252 -23.59 0.80 7.39
C PHE A 252 -22.80 0.52 6.11
N THR A 253 -21.48 0.69 6.15
CA THR A 253 -20.64 0.62 4.94
C THR A 253 -20.64 -0.77 4.31
N ILE A 254 -20.59 -1.84 5.11
CA ILE A 254 -20.68 -3.23 4.61
C ILE A 254 -22.03 -3.47 3.91
N LYS A 255 -23.13 -2.89 4.41
CA LYS A 255 -24.48 -3.00 3.80
C LYS A 255 -24.63 -2.19 2.50
N HIS A 256 -23.65 -1.35 2.13
CA HIS A 256 -23.71 -0.43 0.99
C HIS A 256 -22.50 -0.50 0.04
N ASP A 257 -21.67 -1.54 0.10
CA ASP A 257 -20.49 -1.68 -0.77
C ASP A 257 -20.85 -1.98 -2.24
N ASP A 258 -21.86 -2.82 -2.47
CA ASP A 258 -22.33 -3.25 -3.80
C ASP A 258 -23.31 -2.26 -4.47
N GLY A 259 -23.54 -1.08 -3.88
CA GLY A 259 -24.41 -0.03 -4.45
C GLY A 259 -25.91 -0.35 -4.52
N ALA A 260 -26.35 -1.45 -3.91
CA ALA A 260 -27.69 -2.03 -4.09
C ALA A 260 -28.86 -1.29 -3.40
N LEU A 261 -28.62 -0.16 -2.72
CA LEU A 261 -29.62 0.54 -1.90
C LEU A 261 -29.56 2.08 -2.12
N PRO A 262 -30.22 2.61 -3.16
CA PRO A 262 -30.27 4.04 -3.46
C PRO A 262 -30.83 4.90 -2.33
N ASP A 263 -31.80 4.36 -1.59
CA ASP A 263 -32.60 5.05 -0.54
C ASP A 263 -31.79 5.40 0.73
N ASN A 264 -30.53 4.95 0.81
CA ASN A 264 -29.65 5.20 1.94
C ASN A 264 -28.47 6.13 1.61
N LEU A 265 -28.37 6.64 0.38
CA LEU A 265 -27.36 7.63 0.00
C LEU A 265 -27.47 8.94 0.82
N GLU A 266 -28.68 9.29 1.27
CA GLU A 266 -28.92 10.40 2.22
C GLU A 266 -28.18 10.20 3.55
N LYS A 267 -28.14 8.96 4.06
CA LYS A 267 -27.64 8.59 5.40
C LYS A 267 -26.13 8.35 5.46
N ALA A 268 -25.46 8.32 4.31
CA ALA A 268 -24.02 8.24 4.21
C ALA A 268 -23.38 9.61 4.58
N ASP A 269 -22.32 9.60 5.38
CA ASP A 269 -21.42 10.74 5.57
C ASP A 269 -20.64 11.02 4.28
N ILE A 270 -20.20 9.97 3.58
CA ILE A 270 -19.34 10.04 2.39
C ILE A 270 -19.88 9.12 1.30
N VAL A 271 -19.91 9.59 0.04
CA VAL A 271 -20.30 8.79 -1.12
C VAL A 271 -19.14 8.70 -2.11
N LEU A 272 -18.67 7.49 -2.40
CA LEU A 272 -17.57 7.25 -3.34
C LEU A 272 -18.11 6.75 -4.69
N VAL A 273 -17.85 7.50 -5.75
CA VAL A 273 -18.34 7.24 -7.11
C VAL A 273 -17.16 6.88 -8.02
N GLY A 274 -17.29 5.85 -8.87
CA GLY A 274 -16.26 5.55 -9.87
C GLY A 274 -16.37 4.14 -10.48
N VAL A 275 -15.50 3.81 -11.44
CA VAL A 275 -15.57 2.54 -12.20
C VAL A 275 -15.22 1.31 -11.35
N SER A 276 -15.47 0.10 -11.88
CA SER A 276 -15.13 -1.15 -11.17
C SER A 276 -13.61 -1.26 -10.95
N ARG A 277 -13.18 -1.61 -9.71
CA ARG A 277 -11.78 -1.68 -9.22
C ARG A 277 -11.05 -0.37 -8.83
N THR A 278 -11.70 0.80 -8.76
CA THR A 278 -11.10 2.05 -8.25
C THR A 278 -10.81 2.09 -6.73
N GLY A 279 -10.53 0.96 -6.08
CA GLY A 279 -10.25 0.93 -4.63
C GLY A 279 -11.44 1.25 -3.70
N LYS A 280 -12.67 1.43 -4.21
CA LYS A 280 -13.87 1.78 -3.42
C LYS A 280 -14.04 0.94 -2.14
N THR A 281 -14.12 -0.39 -2.23
CA THR A 281 -14.34 -1.29 -1.08
C THR A 281 -13.32 -1.17 0.05
N PRO A 282 -11.98 -1.23 -0.19
CA PRO A 282 -11.02 -1.02 0.88
C PRO A 282 -11.01 0.43 1.40
N LEU A 283 -11.25 1.44 0.54
CA LEU A 283 -11.29 2.84 0.95
C LEU A 283 -12.51 3.15 1.84
N SER A 284 -13.70 2.67 1.46
CA SER A 284 -14.92 2.80 2.27
C SER A 284 -14.77 2.09 3.61
N THR A 285 -14.23 0.87 3.62
CA THR A 285 -13.94 0.11 4.84
C THR A 285 -12.97 0.86 5.76
N TYR A 286 -11.89 1.45 5.22
CA TYR A 286 -10.93 2.22 6.00
C TYR A 286 -11.55 3.50 6.59
N LEU A 287 -12.33 4.23 5.81
CA LEU A 287 -13.07 5.41 6.26
C LEU A 287 -14.12 5.06 7.34
N ALA A 288 -14.78 3.90 7.22
CA ALA A 288 -15.70 3.38 8.23
C ALA A 288 -14.99 3.07 9.56
N GLN A 289 -13.77 2.53 9.52
CA GLN A 289 -12.92 2.35 10.72
C GLN A 289 -12.52 3.69 11.39
N LYS A 290 -12.59 4.82 10.66
CA LYS A 290 -12.44 6.17 11.25
C LYS A 290 -13.77 6.75 11.79
N GLY A 291 -14.91 6.11 11.51
CA GLY A 291 -16.23 6.49 12.04
C GLY A 291 -17.15 7.21 11.07
N TYR A 292 -16.95 7.05 9.75
CA TYR A 292 -17.79 7.67 8.71
C TYR A 292 -18.63 6.60 7.98
N LYS A 293 -19.93 6.83 7.84
CA LYS A 293 -20.85 6.01 7.06
C LYS A 293 -20.56 6.22 5.57
N VAL A 294 -19.97 5.23 4.90
CA VAL A 294 -19.63 5.34 3.48
C VAL A 294 -20.60 4.53 2.62
N SER A 295 -21.00 5.08 1.48
CA SER A 295 -21.75 4.36 0.44
C SER A 295 -20.98 4.38 -0.87
N ASN A 296 -20.96 3.25 -1.59
CA ASN A 296 -20.20 3.06 -2.81
C ASN A 296 -21.13 2.99 -4.03
N VAL A 297 -20.98 3.93 -4.97
CA VAL A 297 -21.74 3.95 -6.22
C VAL A 297 -20.83 3.54 -7.39
N PRO A 298 -21.08 2.37 -8.02
CA PRO A 298 -20.30 1.94 -9.17
C PRO A 298 -20.76 2.66 -10.45
N ILE A 299 -19.83 3.23 -11.21
CA ILE A 299 -20.06 3.61 -12.61
C ILE A 299 -19.89 2.34 -13.45
N VAL A 300 -20.89 2.04 -14.29
CA VAL A 300 -20.94 0.86 -15.17
C VAL A 300 -21.56 1.27 -16.52
N ASN A 301 -20.95 0.87 -17.64
CA ASN A 301 -21.47 1.18 -18.96
C ASN A 301 -22.88 0.57 -19.16
N GLY A 302 -23.84 1.39 -19.61
CA GLY A 302 -25.22 0.97 -19.85
C GLY A 302 -26.10 0.86 -18.60
N VAL A 303 -25.65 1.36 -17.45
CA VAL A 303 -26.47 1.47 -16.22
C VAL A 303 -26.47 2.93 -15.78
N ASP A 304 -27.65 3.55 -15.73
CA ASP A 304 -27.81 4.91 -15.25
C ASP A 304 -27.51 5.00 -13.74
N LEU A 305 -26.93 6.13 -13.31
CA LEU A 305 -26.70 6.40 -11.90
C LEU A 305 -28.04 6.67 -11.17
N PRO A 306 -28.19 6.25 -9.91
CA PRO A 306 -29.43 6.45 -9.17
C PRO A 306 -29.70 7.94 -8.97
N LYS A 307 -30.94 8.39 -9.23
CA LYS A 307 -31.33 9.81 -9.13
C LYS A 307 -30.98 10.45 -7.78
N THR A 308 -31.12 9.68 -6.70
CA THR A 308 -30.80 10.11 -5.34
C THR A 308 -29.34 10.54 -5.17
N LEU A 309 -28.39 10.10 -6.01
CA LEU A 309 -27.00 10.59 -6.02
C LEU A 309 -26.91 12.09 -6.32
N PHE A 310 -27.80 12.62 -7.15
CA PHE A 310 -27.83 14.03 -7.56
C PHE A 310 -28.74 14.88 -6.66
N GLU A 311 -29.57 14.24 -5.83
CA GLU A 311 -30.54 14.88 -4.93
C GLU A 311 -30.00 15.09 -3.50
N ILE A 312 -29.02 14.28 -3.06
CA ILE A 312 -28.31 14.47 -1.78
C ILE A 312 -27.42 15.73 -1.75
N ASP A 313 -26.91 16.09 -0.57
CA ASP A 313 -25.85 17.10 -0.44
C ASP A 313 -24.61 16.72 -1.28
N GLN A 314 -24.35 17.49 -2.33
CA GLN A 314 -23.28 17.23 -3.30
C GLN A 314 -21.87 17.45 -2.71
N ARG A 315 -21.74 18.02 -1.51
CA ARG A 315 -20.44 18.23 -0.85
C ARG A 315 -19.78 16.92 -0.41
N LYS A 316 -20.59 15.90 -0.08
CA LYS A 316 -20.13 14.57 0.37
C LYS A 316 -19.87 13.55 -0.76
N VAL A 317 -20.02 13.94 -2.02
CA VAL A 317 -19.79 13.07 -3.18
C VAL A 317 -18.36 13.24 -3.70
N PHE A 318 -17.64 12.12 -3.85
CA PHE A 318 -16.25 12.07 -4.29
C PHE A 318 -16.09 11.11 -5.46
N GLY A 319 -15.55 11.60 -6.58
CA GLY A 319 -15.20 10.78 -7.73
C GLY A 319 -13.82 10.14 -7.55
N LEU A 320 -13.67 8.87 -7.94
CA LEU A 320 -12.39 8.15 -7.94
C LEU A 320 -11.98 7.79 -9.38
N MET A 321 -10.82 8.29 -9.80
CA MET A 321 -10.20 7.99 -11.11
C MET A 321 -8.91 7.18 -10.94
N ILE A 322 -8.56 6.44 -11.99
CA ILE A 322 -7.40 5.55 -12.02
C ILE A 322 -6.86 5.45 -13.46
N ASN A 323 -5.56 5.23 -13.59
CA ASN A 323 -4.87 5.02 -14.84
C ASN A 323 -5.37 3.72 -15.53
N PRO A 324 -5.70 3.74 -16.85
CA PRO A 324 -6.25 2.58 -17.54
C PRO A 324 -5.32 1.34 -17.55
N LEU A 325 -4.00 1.53 -17.56
CA LEU A 325 -3.04 0.42 -17.56
C LEU A 325 -2.99 -0.30 -16.20
N VAL A 326 -2.97 0.48 -15.12
CA VAL A 326 -3.02 -0.04 -13.74
C VAL A 326 -4.37 -0.71 -13.47
N LEU A 327 -5.46 -0.09 -13.93
CA LEU A 327 -6.80 -0.66 -13.85
C LEU A 327 -6.93 -1.99 -14.61
N GLN A 328 -6.40 -2.08 -15.83
CA GLN A 328 -6.31 -3.35 -16.57
C GLN A 328 -5.57 -4.41 -15.74
N GLY A 329 -4.37 -4.08 -15.22
CA GLY A 329 -3.57 -5.01 -14.42
C GLY A 329 -4.31 -5.56 -13.21
N ILE A 330 -5.04 -4.71 -12.48
CA ILE A 330 -5.87 -5.10 -11.33
C ILE A 330 -7.04 -6.01 -11.77
N ARG A 331 -7.71 -5.70 -12.89
CA ARG A 331 -8.81 -6.53 -13.42
C ARG A 331 -8.31 -7.89 -13.90
N GLU A 332 -7.19 -7.94 -14.61
CA GLU A 332 -6.54 -9.18 -15.01
C GLU A 332 -6.13 -10.04 -13.81
N ALA A 333 -5.56 -9.44 -12.76
CA ALA A 333 -5.18 -10.15 -11.54
C ALA A 333 -6.42 -10.81 -10.88
N ARG A 334 -7.54 -10.08 -10.77
CA ARG A 334 -8.80 -10.64 -10.24
C ARG A 334 -9.41 -11.70 -11.15
N ALA A 335 -9.35 -11.54 -12.48
CA ALA A 335 -9.83 -12.54 -13.42
C ALA A 335 -9.02 -13.85 -13.31
N LYS A 336 -7.70 -13.74 -13.10
CA LYS A 336 -6.81 -14.88 -12.81
C LYS A 336 -7.17 -15.53 -11.47
N SER A 337 -7.36 -14.75 -10.39
CA SER A 337 -7.67 -15.30 -9.05
C SER A 337 -9.06 -15.93 -8.93
N LEU A 338 -10.02 -15.54 -9.78
CA LEU A 338 -11.37 -16.12 -9.83
C LEU A 338 -11.49 -17.32 -10.80
N GLY A 339 -10.38 -17.78 -11.40
CA GLY A 339 -10.40 -18.90 -12.35
C GLY A 339 -11.15 -18.63 -13.65
N LEU A 340 -11.46 -17.36 -13.97
CA LEU A 340 -12.28 -17.00 -15.12
C LEU A 340 -11.53 -17.26 -16.43
N GLY A 341 -12.18 -18.01 -17.33
CA GLY A 341 -11.66 -18.42 -18.62
C GLY A 341 -11.38 -17.25 -19.58
N SER A 342 -10.65 -17.52 -20.67
CA SER A 342 -10.23 -16.52 -21.66
C SER A 342 -11.37 -15.63 -22.17
N GLY A 343 -12.55 -16.21 -22.45
CA GLY A 343 -13.71 -15.47 -22.96
C GLY A 343 -14.33 -14.43 -22.01
N PHE A 344 -14.01 -14.44 -20.71
CA PHE A 344 -14.43 -13.38 -19.78
C PHE A 344 -13.36 -12.28 -19.62
N LYS A 345 -12.09 -12.60 -19.92
CA LYS A 345 -10.97 -11.64 -19.88
C LYS A 345 -11.07 -10.60 -21.01
N THR A 346 -11.63 -10.99 -22.15
CA THR A 346 -11.72 -10.19 -23.38
C THR A 346 -12.76 -9.07 -23.37
N GLN A 347 -13.53 -8.88 -22.29
CA GLN A 347 -14.51 -7.77 -22.22
C GLN A 347 -14.46 -6.99 -20.90
N TYR A 348 -14.15 -7.64 -19.77
CA TYR A 348 -13.97 -6.95 -18.48
C TYR A 348 -12.60 -6.28 -18.33
N SER A 349 -11.55 -6.90 -18.89
CA SER A 349 -10.15 -6.46 -18.75
C SER A 349 -9.50 -6.02 -20.08
N GLU A 350 -10.28 -5.82 -21.14
CA GLU A 350 -9.76 -5.24 -22.38
C GLU A 350 -9.55 -3.73 -22.25
N LEU A 351 -8.42 -3.22 -22.76
CA LEU A 351 -8.01 -1.82 -22.63
C LEU A 351 -8.92 -0.81 -23.37
N SER A 352 -9.66 -1.26 -24.39
CA SER A 352 -10.78 -0.55 -25.04
C SER A 352 -11.92 -0.29 -24.03
N SER A 353 -12.54 -1.37 -23.54
CA SER A 353 -13.61 -1.38 -22.54
C SER A 353 -13.25 -0.59 -21.27
N VAL A 354 -12.02 -0.78 -20.76
CA VAL A 354 -11.49 -0.02 -19.61
C VAL A 354 -11.39 1.48 -19.91
N LYS A 355 -11.00 1.90 -21.12
CA LYS A 355 -11.02 3.31 -21.52
C LYS A 355 -12.44 3.84 -21.65
N GLU A 356 -13.35 3.09 -22.25
CA GLU A 356 -14.76 3.49 -22.44
C GLU A 356 -15.46 3.74 -21.10
N GLU A 357 -15.26 2.87 -20.10
CA GLU A 357 -15.73 3.10 -18.72
C GLU A 357 -15.12 4.38 -18.11
N LEU A 358 -13.84 4.65 -18.32
CA LEU A 358 -13.17 5.85 -17.79
C LEU A 358 -13.60 7.13 -18.51
N GLU A 359 -13.88 7.11 -19.81
CA GLU A 359 -14.46 8.24 -20.55
C GLU A 359 -15.95 8.46 -20.22
N LEU A 360 -16.69 7.42 -19.81
CA LEU A 360 -18.00 7.61 -19.18
C LEU A 360 -17.86 8.30 -17.82
N ALA A 361 -16.95 7.83 -16.95
CA ALA A 361 -16.70 8.41 -15.64
C ALA A 361 -16.27 9.89 -15.72
N LYS A 362 -15.37 10.24 -16.64
CA LYS A 362 -14.96 11.62 -16.90
C LYS A 362 -16.13 12.54 -17.31
N ARG A 363 -17.06 12.06 -18.13
CA ARG A 363 -18.25 12.85 -18.53
C ARG A 363 -19.16 13.11 -17.34
N ILE A 364 -19.49 12.07 -16.58
CA ILE A 364 -20.25 12.18 -15.32
C ILE A 364 -19.60 13.19 -14.36
N PHE A 365 -18.27 13.16 -14.20
CA PHE A 365 -17.56 14.09 -13.33
C PHE A 365 -17.45 15.52 -13.91
N ALA A 366 -17.41 15.70 -15.23
CA ALA A 366 -17.46 17.00 -15.88
C ALA A 366 -18.86 17.65 -15.78
N GLU A 367 -19.92 16.84 -15.81
CA GLU A 367 -21.30 17.25 -15.58
C GLU A 367 -21.56 17.62 -14.10
N ASN A 368 -20.73 17.13 -13.17
CA ASN A 368 -20.86 17.34 -11.73
C ASN A 368 -19.59 18.01 -11.13
N PRO A 369 -19.26 19.26 -11.50
CA PRO A 369 -18.00 19.93 -11.15
C PRO A 369 -17.81 20.24 -9.66
N THR A 370 -18.81 19.98 -8.83
CA THR A 370 -18.72 20.08 -7.37
C THR A 370 -18.07 18.84 -6.71
N TRP A 371 -17.96 17.72 -7.42
CA TRP A 371 -17.38 16.48 -6.88
C TRP A 371 -15.84 16.50 -7.03
N PRO A 372 -15.05 16.29 -5.96
CA PRO A 372 -13.60 16.14 -6.11
C PRO A 372 -13.29 14.84 -6.84
N VAL A 373 -12.53 14.92 -7.92
CA VAL A 373 -12.03 13.75 -8.64
C VAL A 373 -10.64 13.41 -8.11
N ILE A 374 -10.56 12.32 -7.34
CA ILE A 374 -9.32 11.87 -6.69
C ILE A 374 -8.72 10.76 -7.56
N GLU A 375 -7.52 11.02 -8.09
CA GLU A 375 -6.71 10.02 -8.77
C GLU A 375 -6.08 9.08 -7.73
N VAL A 376 -6.37 7.76 -7.83
CA VAL A 376 -5.93 6.72 -6.88
C VAL A 376 -4.78 5.85 -7.39
N THR A 377 -4.25 6.13 -8.57
CA THR A 377 -3.14 5.39 -9.17
C THR A 377 -1.91 5.37 -8.26
N GLU A 378 -1.45 4.16 -7.92
CA GLU A 378 -0.24 3.90 -7.11
C GLU A 378 -0.24 4.53 -5.71
N ARG A 379 -1.41 4.97 -5.20
CA ARG A 379 -1.58 5.52 -3.86
C ARG A 379 -1.99 4.48 -2.84
N ALA A 380 -1.60 4.70 -1.58
CA ALA A 380 -2.10 3.95 -0.45
C ALA A 380 -3.58 4.30 -0.16
N ILE A 381 -4.26 3.40 0.55
CA ILE A 381 -5.66 3.60 0.96
C ILE A 381 -5.74 4.72 2.00
N GLU A 382 -4.75 4.75 2.89
CA GLU A 382 -4.50 5.72 3.95
C GLU A 382 -4.33 7.14 3.40
N GLU A 383 -3.51 7.30 2.36
CA GLU A 383 -3.27 8.57 1.67
C GLU A 383 -4.55 9.07 0.99
N THR A 384 -5.25 8.17 0.29
CA THR A 384 -6.50 8.48 -0.40
C THR A 384 -7.59 8.88 0.59
N ALA A 385 -7.69 8.17 1.72
CA ALA A 385 -8.60 8.50 2.81
C ALA A 385 -8.26 9.85 3.45
N ALA A 386 -6.98 10.18 3.64
CA ALA A 386 -6.56 11.47 4.17
C ALA A 386 -6.98 12.63 3.25
N VAL A 387 -6.90 12.45 1.92
CA VAL A 387 -7.39 13.44 0.94
C VAL A 387 -8.91 13.59 1.01
N VAL A 388 -9.67 12.48 1.04
CA VAL A 388 -11.14 12.50 1.19
C VAL A 388 -11.54 13.23 2.49
N LEU A 389 -10.97 12.84 3.64
CA LEU A 389 -11.33 13.41 4.94
C LEU A 389 -10.96 14.88 5.08
N ARG A 390 -9.83 15.32 4.50
CA ARG A 390 -9.46 16.74 4.49
C ARG A 390 -10.48 17.56 3.69
N LEU A 391 -10.79 17.13 2.47
CA LEU A 391 -11.79 17.77 1.61
C LEU A 391 -13.19 17.74 2.25
N TYR A 392 -13.52 16.71 3.02
CA TYR A 392 -14.79 16.59 3.75
C TYR A 392 -14.92 17.62 4.88
N ASP A 393 -13.93 17.73 5.78
CA ASP A 393 -13.94 18.77 6.84
C ASP A 393 -13.91 20.18 6.20
N GLU A 394 -13.07 20.41 5.19
CA GLU A 394 -13.01 21.68 4.42
C GLU A 394 -14.37 22.16 3.87
N ARG A 395 -15.28 21.24 3.51
CA ARG A 395 -16.58 21.54 2.88
C ARG A 395 -17.75 21.68 3.86
N LEU A 396 -17.59 21.14 5.07
CA LEU A 396 -18.57 21.26 6.16
C LEU A 396 -18.19 22.40 7.12
N SER A 397 -16.90 22.60 7.32
CA SER A 397 -16.33 23.60 8.21
C SER A 397 -15.80 24.80 7.43
N ASN A 398 -16.58 25.89 7.35
CA ASN A 398 -16.14 27.19 6.82
C ASN A 398 -15.10 27.86 7.74
N ARG A 399 -13.91 27.26 7.85
CA ARG A 399 -12.80 27.67 8.74
C ARG A 399 -11.70 28.37 7.93
N ALA A 400 -11.08 29.39 8.53
CA ALA A 400 -9.95 30.12 7.92
C ALA A 400 -8.69 29.26 7.69
N MET A 401 -8.56 28.11 8.33
CA MET A 401 -7.52 27.11 8.04
C MET A 401 -8.14 25.70 7.93
N PRO A 402 -7.79 24.93 6.88
CA PRO A 402 -8.27 23.56 6.70
C PRO A 402 -7.60 22.61 7.70
N ARG A 403 -8.41 21.85 8.45
CA ARG A 403 -7.92 20.82 9.39
C ARG A 403 -9.00 19.81 9.69
N ILE A 404 -8.63 18.53 9.84
CA ILE A 404 -9.50 17.52 10.45
C ILE A 404 -9.49 17.76 11.96
N SER A 405 -10.65 17.99 12.57
CA SER A 405 -10.77 18.27 14.01
C SER A 405 -11.51 17.20 14.78
N LYS A 406 -11.06 16.87 15.99
CA LYS A 406 -11.76 15.98 16.90
C LYS A 406 -11.74 16.52 18.34
N CYS A 407 -12.88 16.40 19.03
CA CYS A 407 -12.97 16.56 20.49
C CYS A 407 -12.71 15.22 21.19
N TYR A 408 -12.18 15.29 22.40
CA TYR A 408 -11.89 14.15 23.29
C TYR A 408 -12.59 14.36 24.63
#